data_AF-A0A6A4M8A2-F1
#
_entry.id   AF-A0A6A4M8A2-F1
#
_cell.length_a   1.000
_cell.length_b   1.000
_cell.length_c   1.000
_cell.angle_alpha   90.00
_cell.angle_beta   90.00
_cell.angle_gamma   90.00
#
_symmetry.space_group_name_H-M   'P 1'
#
loop_
_entity.id
_entity.type
_entity.pdbx_description
1 polymer ?
#
loop_
_entity_poly.entity_id
_entity_poly.type
_entity_poly.pdbx_seq_one_letter_code
_entity_poly.pdbx_strand_id
1 'polypeptide(L)'
;MKITALLVLKCNPDGSSDPVILANASDVSHFGYFQRSSVREFIVFVGRTVGKRTPPNQRQSVQHEEYKVHSYNRNGLCAVGFMDDHYPVRSSFSLLNQVLDEYQKNFGDSWRAVKVDNTQPWPYLNEALTKFQDPAEADKLLKIQRELDETKIILHKTIDSVLARGERLDSLVDKSSDLSAASQVISIALHILRAFVHYLIIASVFTRIFNLKLCVELICSTNRRRKPINVVQYCEHPKHEENQSMLYDIVSIRSVGAILWWRLLVM
;
A
#
# COMPACT_ATOMS: atom_id res chain seq x y z
N MET A 1 13.18 0.67 4.65
CA MET A 1 13.60 1.42 3.44
C MET A 1 14.17 0.41 2.50
N LYS A 2 13.37 -0.05 1.55
CA LYS A 2 13.80 -1.03 0.57
C LYS A 2 13.39 -0.60 -0.84
N ILE A 3 14.26 -0.87 -1.80
CA ILE A 3 13.93 -0.85 -3.22
C ILE A 3 13.57 -2.29 -3.61
N THR A 4 12.34 -2.46 -4.07
CA THR A 4 11.78 -3.77 -4.42
C THR A 4 12.11 -4.15 -5.86
N ALA A 5 12.04 -3.21 -6.80
CA ALA A 5 12.35 -3.47 -8.20
C ALA A 5 12.74 -2.21 -8.96
N LEU A 6 13.54 -2.41 -10.01
CA LEU A 6 13.91 -1.40 -11.00
C LEU A 6 13.63 -1.98 -12.39
N LEU A 7 13.00 -1.19 -13.24
CA LEU A 7 12.71 -1.55 -14.62
C LEU A 7 13.14 -0.42 -15.54
N VAL A 8 13.65 -0.80 -16.70
CA VAL A 8 13.91 0.10 -17.82
C VAL A 8 13.01 -0.34 -18.97
N LEU A 9 12.21 0.58 -19.46
CA LEU A 9 11.15 0.37 -20.42
C LEU A 9 11.32 1.33 -21.60
N LYS A 10 10.99 0.85 -22.79
CA LYS A 10 10.75 1.70 -23.96
C LYS A 10 9.27 2.07 -24.00
N CYS A 11 8.97 3.34 -23.84
CA CYS A 11 7.65 3.91 -24.01
C CYS A 11 7.57 4.60 -25.37
N ASN A 12 6.57 4.24 -26.17
CA ASN A 12 6.33 4.93 -27.44
C ASN A 12 5.57 6.24 -27.18
N PRO A 13 5.98 7.35 -27.83
CA PRO A 13 5.40 8.67 -27.59
C PRO A 13 3.90 8.75 -27.98
N ASP A 14 3.47 7.90 -28.90
CA ASP A 14 2.08 7.88 -29.39
C ASP A 14 1.11 7.11 -28.48
N GLY A 15 1.61 6.45 -27.41
CA GLY A 15 0.81 5.69 -26.44
C GLY A 15 0.05 4.49 -27.01
N SER A 16 0.24 4.19 -28.30
CA SER A 16 -0.55 3.22 -29.08
C SER A 16 -0.15 1.76 -28.84
N SER A 17 1.11 1.52 -28.48
CA SER A 17 1.62 0.18 -28.17
C SER A 17 2.01 0.06 -26.71
N ASP A 18 2.04 -1.17 -26.21
CA ASP A 18 2.48 -1.42 -24.85
C ASP A 18 4.00 -1.18 -24.69
N PRO A 19 4.44 -0.69 -23.52
CA PRO A 19 5.85 -0.47 -23.27
C PRO A 19 6.65 -1.77 -23.31
N VAL A 20 7.77 -1.73 -24.03
CA VAL A 20 8.66 -2.89 -24.17
C VAL A 20 9.66 -2.88 -23.03
N ILE A 21 9.83 -4.01 -22.34
CA ILE A 21 10.80 -4.12 -21.26
C ILE A 21 12.20 -4.29 -21.85
N LEU A 22 13.11 -3.39 -21.48
CA LEU A 22 14.50 -3.40 -21.93
C LEU A 22 15.43 -4.08 -20.92
N ALA A 23 15.17 -3.86 -19.63
CA ALA A 23 15.87 -4.51 -18.53
C ALA A 23 14.95 -4.53 -17.31
N ASN A 24 15.03 -5.60 -16.53
CA ASN A 24 14.33 -5.71 -15.26
C ASN A 24 15.27 -6.27 -14.18
N ALA A 25 15.08 -5.80 -12.95
CA ALA A 25 15.69 -6.37 -11.76
C ALA A 25 14.69 -6.24 -10.60
N SER A 26 14.54 -7.30 -9.81
CA SER A 26 13.57 -7.33 -8.71
C SER A 26 14.11 -8.13 -7.54
N ASP A 27 14.02 -7.57 -6.33
CA ASP A 27 14.30 -8.25 -5.07
C ASP A 27 13.01 -8.53 -4.27
N VAL A 28 12.43 -9.70 -4.55
CA VAL A 28 11.23 -10.22 -3.89
C VAL A 28 11.55 -11.16 -2.72
N SER A 29 12.78 -11.16 -2.21
CA SER A 29 13.21 -12.04 -1.11
C SER A 29 12.35 -11.92 0.16
N HIS A 30 11.83 -10.72 0.40
CA HIS A 30 11.00 -10.38 1.56
C HIS A 30 9.58 -10.97 1.50
N PHE A 31 9.11 -11.37 0.31
CA PHE A 31 7.83 -12.05 0.15
C PHE A 31 7.96 -13.56 0.39
N GLY A 32 6.87 -14.18 0.82
CA GLY A 32 6.79 -15.63 1.01
C GLY A 32 7.09 -16.38 -0.28
N TYR A 33 7.81 -17.51 -0.19
CA TYR A 33 8.34 -18.24 -1.35
C TYR A 33 7.34 -18.45 -2.49
N PHE A 34 6.11 -18.86 -2.16
CA PHE A 34 5.05 -19.13 -3.13
C PHE A 34 4.44 -17.88 -3.79
N GLN A 35 4.59 -16.71 -3.17
CA GLN A 35 4.06 -15.44 -3.69
C GLN A 35 5.05 -14.73 -4.62
N ARG A 36 6.34 -15.09 -4.56
CA ARG A 36 7.41 -14.39 -5.29
C ARG A 36 7.19 -14.36 -6.81
N SER A 37 6.65 -15.43 -7.39
CA SER A 37 6.36 -15.48 -8.83
C SER A 37 5.29 -14.45 -9.19
N SER A 38 4.18 -14.45 -8.46
CA SER A 38 3.05 -13.54 -8.70
C SER A 38 3.41 -12.08 -8.48
N VAL A 39 4.26 -11.79 -7.48
CA VAL A 39 4.76 -10.43 -7.26
C VAL A 39 5.63 -9.94 -8.41
N ARG A 40 6.49 -10.79 -8.99
CA ARG A 40 7.31 -10.39 -10.15
C ARG A 40 6.46 -10.04 -11.37
N GLU A 41 5.45 -10.84 -11.66
CA GLU A 41 4.49 -10.58 -12.73
C GLU A 41 3.71 -9.28 -12.48
N PHE A 42 3.29 -9.05 -11.24
CA PHE A 42 2.58 -7.82 -10.87
C PHE A 42 3.47 -6.57 -11.01
N ILE A 43 4.73 -6.64 -10.58
CA ILE A 43 5.72 -5.56 -10.75
C ILE A 43 5.87 -5.18 -12.23
N VAL A 44 5.97 -6.18 -13.11
CA VAL A 44 6.08 -5.95 -14.55
C VAL A 44 4.82 -5.27 -15.10
N PHE A 45 3.64 -5.77 -14.74
CA PHE A 45 2.36 -5.22 -15.17
C PHE A 45 2.17 -3.76 -14.73
N VAL A 46 2.42 -3.46 -13.45
CA VAL A 46 2.32 -2.09 -12.92
C VAL A 46 3.38 -1.21 -13.57
N GLY A 47 4.60 -1.72 -13.77
CA GLY A 47 5.68 -1.00 -14.44
C GLY A 47 5.29 -0.55 -15.85
N ARG A 48 4.68 -1.46 -16.64
CA ARG A 48 4.14 -1.14 -17.97
C ARG A 48 2.99 -0.14 -17.90
N THR A 49 2.07 -0.32 -16.97
CA THR A 49 0.92 0.58 -16.81
C THR A 49 1.37 2.00 -16.49
N VAL A 50 2.27 2.17 -15.52
CA VAL A 50 2.80 3.48 -15.12
C VAL A 50 3.66 4.08 -16.24
N GLY A 51 4.52 3.28 -16.88
CA GLY A 51 5.33 3.72 -18.02
C GLY A 51 4.49 4.25 -19.18
N LYS A 52 3.42 3.53 -19.56
CA LYS A 52 2.48 3.92 -20.62
C LYS A 52 1.76 5.24 -20.35
N ARG A 53 1.50 5.54 -19.08
CA ARG A 53 0.78 6.75 -18.64
C ARG A 53 1.70 7.92 -18.33
N THR A 54 3.01 7.70 -18.30
CA THR A 54 4.02 8.75 -18.09
C THR A 54 4.38 9.38 -19.44
N PRO A 55 3.98 10.64 -19.71
CA PRO A 55 4.32 11.29 -20.97
C PRO A 55 5.83 11.59 -21.05
N PRO A 56 6.36 11.83 -22.27
CA PRO A 56 7.79 12.07 -22.45
C PRO A 56 8.27 13.31 -21.67
N ASN A 57 9.46 13.18 -21.09
CA ASN A 57 10.13 14.21 -20.27
C ASN A 57 9.39 14.60 -18.99
N GLN A 58 8.49 13.75 -18.50
CA GLN A 58 7.85 13.92 -17.19
C GLN A 58 8.31 12.89 -16.18
N ARG A 59 8.21 13.33 -14.91
CA ARG A 59 8.42 12.55 -13.70
C ARG A 59 7.07 12.35 -13.04
N GLN A 60 6.72 11.11 -12.76
CA GLN A 60 5.48 10.76 -12.07
C GLN A 60 5.80 9.89 -10.86
N SER A 61 4.95 9.99 -9.85
CA SER A 61 5.03 9.16 -8.65
C SER A 61 3.63 8.73 -8.27
N VAL A 62 3.45 7.43 -8.12
CA VAL A 62 2.17 6.78 -7.85
C VAL A 62 2.30 6.07 -6.52
N GLN A 63 1.50 6.48 -5.55
CA GLN A 63 1.43 5.80 -4.27
C GLN A 63 0.34 4.72 -4.30
N HIS A 64 0.63 3.55 -3.74
CA HIS A 64 -0.34 2.48 -3.53
C HIS A 64 -0.02 1.75 -2.23
N GLU A 65 -0.90 1.89 -1.23
CA GLU A 65 -0.70 1.38 0.12
C GLU A 65 0.66 1.82 0.72
N GLU A 66 1.51 0.86 1.10
CA GLU A 66 2.83 1.08 1.70
C GLU A 66 3.96 1.22 0.66
N TYR A 67 3.64 1.11 -0.63
CA TYR A 67 4.59 1.18 -1.72
C TYR A 67 4.39 2.46 -2.56
N LYS A 68 5.50 3.00 -3.04
CA LYS A 68 5.55 4.10 -4.01
C LYS A 68 6.26 3.64 -5.28
N VAL A 69 5.63 3.92 -6.41
CA VAL A 69 6.18 3.68 -7.74
C VAL A 69 6.59 5.02 -8.33
N HIS A 70 7.88 5.16 -8.64
CA HIS A 70 8.43 6.35 -9.28
C HIS A 70 8.72 6.03 -10.74
N SER A 71 8.28 6.89 -11.66
CA SER A 71 8.60 6.76 -13.08
C SER A 71 9.20 8.04 -13.62
N TYR A 72 10.20 7.88 -14.47
CA TYR A 72 10.79 8.98 -15.21
C TYR A 72 10.96 8.59 -16.66
N ASN A 73 10.34 9.34 -17.56
CA ASN A 73 10.41 9.11 -19.00
C ASN A 73 11.29 10.19 -19.64
N ARG A 74 12.40 9.80 -20.27
CA ARG A 74 13.29 10.67 -21.04
C ARG A 74 13.18 10.34 -22.53
N ASN A 75 12.43 11.16 -23.28
CA ASN A 75 12.24 11.02 -24.73
C ASN A 75 11.88 9.59 -25.21
N GLY A 76 11.08 8.87 -24.43
CA GLY A 76 10.64 7.50 -24.73
C GLY A 76 11.43 6.40 -24.00
N LEU A 77 12.56 6.71 -23.38
CA LEU A 77 13.24 5.78 -22.48
C LEU A 77 12.75 6.03 -21.05
N CYS A 78 12.03 5.08 -20.48
CA CYS A 78 11.42 5.23 -19.16
C CYS A 78 12.07 4.31 -18.13
N ALA A 79 12.47 4.86 -16.99
CA ALA A 79 12.86 4.09 -15.82
C ALA A 79 11.73 4.11 -14.80
N VAL A 80 11.42 2.94 -14.23
CA VAL A 80 10.40 2.77 -13.21
C VAL A 80 11.02 2.07 -12.01
N GLY A 81 10.83 2.62 -10.81
CA GLY A 81 11.32 2.08 -9.56
C GLY A 81 10.21 1.85 -8.56
N PHE A 82 10.21 0.67 -7.94
CA PHE A 82 9.29 0.27 -6.87
C PHE A 82 10.02 0.38 -5.54
N MET A 83 9.53 1.24 -4.66
CA MET A 83 10.18 1.58 -3.40
C MET A 83 9.14 1.65 -2.28
N ASP A 84 9.59 1.49 -1.04
CA ASP A 84 8.72 1.72 0.12
C ASP A 84 8.36 3.21 0.26
N ASP A 85 7.24 3.52 0.90
CA ASP A 85 6.79 4.89 1.18
C ASP A 85 7.83 5.74 1.93
N HIS A 86 8.63 5.08 2.77
CA HIS A 86 9.68 5.67 3.60
C HIS A 86 10.94 6.05 2.82
N TYR A 87 11.10 5.58 1.58
CA TYR A 87 12.26 5.94 0.76
C TYR A 87 12.11 7.38 0.22
N PRO A 88 13.11 8.26 0.38
CA PRO A 88 12.98 9.65 -0.05
C PRO A 88 12.78 9.77 -1.57
N VAL A 89 11.71 10.47 -1.97
CA VAL A 89 11.36 10.69 -3.39
C VAL A 89 12.52 11.29 -4.19
N ARG A 90 13.29 12.19 -3.57
CA ARG A 90 14.45 12.83 -4.20
C ARG A 90 15.53 11.80 -4.57
N SER A 91 15.88 10.93 -3.63
CA SER A 91 16.86 9.86 -3.84
C SER A 91 16.35 8.86 -4.89
N SER A 92 15.03 8.60 -4.93
CA SER A 92 14.40 7.74 -5.94
C SER A 92 14.67 8.24 -7.36
N PHE A 93 14.41 9.53 -7.62
CA PHE A 93 14.63 10.11 -8.94
C PHE A 93 16.10 10.28 -9.29
N SER A 94 16.97 10.52 -8.30
CA SER A 94 18.43 10.50 -8.49
C SER A 94 18.88 9.14 -9.04
N LEU A 95 18.40 8.06 -8.42
CA LEU A 95 18.66 6.69 -8.87
C LEU A 95 18.13 6.43 -10.28
N LEU A 96 16.87 6.78 -10.57
CA LEU A 96 16.26 6.55 -11.88
C LEU A 96 17.01 7.29 -13.00
N ASN A 97 17.47 8.53 -12.75
CA ASN A 97 18.30 9.27 -13.70
C ASN A 97 19.62 8.53 -13.98
N GLN A 98 20.31 8.09 -12.93
CA GLN A 98 21.58 7.37 -13.10
C GLN A 98 21.41 6.08 -13.90
N VAL A 99 20.33 5.32 -13.63
CA VAL A 99 20.02 4.10 -14.38
C VAL A 99 19.82 4.41 -15.87
N LEU A 100 19.13 5.51 -16.21
CA LEU A 100 18.95 5.93 -17.59
C LEU A 100 20.26 6.39 -18.25
N ASP A 101 21.12 7.10 -17.52
CA ASP A 101 22.42 7.56 -18.01
C ASP A 101 23.36 6.39 -18.31
N GLU A 102 23.48 5.44 -17.38
CA GLU A 102 24.29 4.25 -17.59
C GLU A 102 23.71 3.35 -18.69
N TYR A 103 22.38 3.28 -18.81
CA TYR A 103 21.77 2.54 -19.91
C TYR A 103 22.10 3.19 -21.26
N GLN A 104 21.97 4.52 -21.38
CA GLN A 104 22.29 5.23 -22.60
C GLN A 104 23.78 5.21 -22.94
N LYS A 105 24.66 5.21 -21.93
CA LYS A 105 26.10 5.10 -22.11
C LYS A 105 26.53 3.71 -22.63
N ASN A 106 25.91 2.64 -22.14
CA ASN A 106 26.28 1.28 -22.50
C ASN A 106 25.59 0.79 -23.80
N PHE A 107 24.34 1.18 -24.03
CA PHE A 107 23.52 0.67 -25.15
C PHE A 107 23.22 1.73 -26.23
N GLY A 108 23.52 3.01 -26.00
CA GLY A 108 23.25 4.10 -26.95
C GLY A 108 21.76 4.24 -27.28
N ASP A 109 21.44 4.39 -28.56
CA ASP A 109 20.06 4.48 -29.08
C ASP A 109 19.51 3.12 -29.60
N SER A 110 20.22 2.01 -29.37
CA SER A 110 19.80 0.69 -29.86
C SER A 110 18.42 0.25 -29.37
N TRP A 111 18.03 0.71 -28.17
CA TRP A 111 16.71 0.46 -27.57
C TRP A 111 15.54 0.95 -28.44
N ARG A 112 15.75 1.95 -29.30
CA ARG A 112 14.70 2.45 -30.21
C ARG A 112 14.26 1.41 -31.23
N ALA A 113 15.14 0.48 -31.61
CA ALA A 113 14.83 -0.58 -32.57
C ALA A 113 14.18 -1.82 -31.92
N VAL A 114 14.28 -1.95 -30.59
CA VAL A 114 13.76 -3.11 -29.86
C VAL A 114 12.22 -3.11 -29.87
N LYS A 115 11.63 -4.24 -30.27
CA LYS A 115 10.18 -4.45 -30.36
C LYS A 115 9.66 -5.57 -29.45
N VAL A 116 10.56 -6.40 -28.92
CA VAL A 116 10.25 -7.56 -28.07
C VAL A 116 10.92 -7.36 -26.73
N ASP A 117 10.28 -7.84 -25.67
CA ASP A 117 10.84 -7.76 -24.32
C ASP A 117 12.19 -8.46 -24.22
N ASN A 118 13.12 -7.81 -23.55
CA ASN A 118 14.41 -8.39 -23.25
C ASN A 118 14.38 -9.03 -21.86
N THR A 119 14.58 -10.34 -21.82
CA THR A 119 14.65 -11.13 -20.59
C THR A 119 16.07 -11.18 -20.01
N GLN A 120 17.07 -10.65 -20.72
CA GLN A 120 18.45 -10.73 -20.26
C GLN A 120 18.66 -9.80 -19.06
N PRO A 121 19.12 -10.33 -17.90
CA PRO A 121 19.39 -9.51 -16.74
C PRO A 121 20.60 -8.62 -17.03
N TRP A 122 20.45 -7.31 -16.80
CA TRP A 122 21.57 -6.37 -16.87
C TRP A 122 22.27 -6.34 -15.51
N PRO A 123 23.54 -6.79 -15.39
CA PRO A 123 24.21 -6.93 -14.09
C PRO A 123 24.24 -5.63 -13.27
N TYR A 124 24.45 -4.50 -13.95
CA TYR A 124 24.44 -3.18 -13.33
C TYR A 124 23.14 -2.87 -12.60
N LEU A 125 21.98 -3.32 -13.13
CA LEU A 125 20.69 -3.05 -12.50
C LEU A 125 20.54 -3.81 -11.17
N ASN A 126 21.10 -5.03 -11.08
CA ASN A 126 21.15 -5.80 -9.83
C ASN A 126 22.12 -5.18 -8.82
N GLU A 127 23.26 -4.66 -9.27
CA GLU A 127 24.21 -3.94 -8.42
C GLU A 127 23.63 -2.61 -7.93
N ALA A 128 22.91 -1.89 -8.78
CA ALA A 128 22.20 -0.69 -8.41
C ALA A 128 21.13 -0.99 -7.35
N LEU A 129 20.37 -2.08 -7.51
CA LEU A 129 19.41 -2.51 -6.50
C LEU A 129 20.05 -2.74 -5.13
N THR A 130 21.25 -3.31 -5.04
CA THR A 130 21.89 -3.56 -3.74
C THR A 130 22.58 -2.33 -3.17
N LYS A 131 23.25 -1.54 -4.01
CA LYS A 131 24.01 -0.35 -3.61
C LYS A 131 23.11 0.77 -3.12
N PHE A 132 21.98 1.01 -3.79
CA PHE A 132 21.10 2.15 -3.51
C PHE A 132 19.99 1.86 -2.49
N GLN A 133 20.06 0.71 -1.82
CA GLN A 133 19.21 0.46 -0.64
C GLN A 133 19.45 1.52 0.45
N ASP A 134 20.69 2.00 0.58
CA ASP A 134 21.00 3.17 1.40
C ASP A 134 20.74 4.46 0.58
N PRO A 135 19.75 5.29 0.97
CA PRO A 135 19.47 6.55 0.27
C PRO A 135 20.65 7.53 0.29
N ALA A 136 21.56 7.44 1.27
CA ALA A 136 22.74 8.30 1.32
C ALA A 136 23.69 8.07 0.14
N GLU A 137 23.76 6.84 -0.39
CA GLU A 137 24.57 6.53 -1.58
C GLU A 137 23.95 7.11 -2.86
N ALA A 138 22.62 7.14 -2.94
CA ALA A 138 21.90 7.78 -4.04
C ALA A 138 22.02 9.32 -3.98
N ASP A 139 22.11 9.87 -2.77
CA ASP A 139 22.32 11.29 -2.57
C ASP A 139 23.74 11.71 -2.95
N LYS A 140 24.80 10.92 -2.72
CA LYS A 140 26.19 11.24 -3.15
C LYS A 140 26.34 11.52 -4.66
N LEU A 141 25.35 11.14 -5.46
CA LEU A 141 25.20 11.51 -6.88
C LEU A 141 24.81 13.00 -7.08
N LEU A 142 24.82 13.78 -5.99
CA LEU A 142 24.38 15.17 -5.73
C LEU A 142 24.76 16.27 -6.75
N LYS A 143 25.51 15.98 -7.81
CA LYS A 143 25.79 16.96 -8.87
C LYS A 143 24.54 17.31 -9.69
N ILE A 144 23.50 16.48 -9.66
CA ILE A 144 22.28 16.61 -10.48
C ILE A 144 21.16 17.38 -9.74
N GLN A 145 21.39 17.89 -8.52
CA GLN A 145 20.36 18.57 -7.69
C GLN A 145 19.59 19.68 -8.41
N ARG A 146 20.22 20.43 -9.33
CA ARG A 146 19.54 21.55 -10.02
C ARG A 146 18.41 21.07 -10.94
N GLU A 147 18.59 19.95 -11.63
CA GLU A 147 17.57 19.42 -12.55
C GLU A 147 16.41 18.76 -11.82
N LEU A 148 16.60 18.31 -10.58
CA LEU A 148 15.55 17.67 -9.78
C LEU A 148 14.59 18.71 -9.18
N ASP A 149 15.11 19.84 -8.70
CA ASP A 149 14.30 20.89 -8.06
C ASP A 149 13.50 21.73 -9.08
N GLU A 150 13.95 21.82 -10.34
CA GLU A 150 13.27 22.57 -11.41
C GLU A 150 12.08 21.80 -12.03
N THR A 151 12.08 20.47 -11.98
CA THR A 151 10.98 19.69 -12.57
C THR A 151 9.87 19.45 -11.56
N LYS A 152 8.66 19.88 -11.90
CA LYS A 152 7.46 19.52 -11.15
C LYS A 152 7.23 18.01 -11.20
N ILE A 153 7.41 17.33 -10.07
CA ILE A 153 7.04 15.91 -9.91
C ILE A 153 5.51 15.86 -9.79
N ILE A 154 4.87 15.10 -10.68
CA ILE A 154 3.42 14.89 -10.62
C ILE A 154 3.16 13.71 -9.67
N LEU A 155 2.66 14.03 -8.48
CA LEU A 155 2.34 13.04 -7.45
C LEU A 155 0.87 12.64 -7.53
N HIS A 156 0.63 11.35 -7.75
CA HIS A 156 -0.66 10.71 -7.72
C HIS A 156 -0.81 9.91 -6.42
N LYS A 157 -1.89 10.16 -5.67
CA LYS A 157 -2.14 9.51 -4.36
C LYS A 157 -2.51 8.03 -4.48
N THR A 158 -3.13 7.63 -5.59
CA THR A 158 -3.55 6.24 -5.86
C THR A 158 -3.29 5.89 -7.31
N ILE A 159 -3.05 4.61 -7.59
CA ILE A 159 -2.95 4.08 -8.95
C ILE A 159 -4.20 4.39 -9.78
N ASP A 160 -5.39 4.38 -9.16
CA ASP A 160 -6.66 4.72 -9.82
C ASP A 160 -6.67 6.14 -10.41
N SER A 161 -5.93 7.07 -9.81
CA SER A 161 -5.84 8.45 -10.32
C SER A 161 -4.98 8.59 -11.57
N VAL A 162 -4.19 7.56 -11.90
CA VAL A 162 -3.42 7.44 -13.14
C VAL A 162 -4.21 6.70 -14.22
N LEU A 163 -5.26 5.97 -13.83
CA LEU A 163 -6.15 5.27 -14.75
C LEU A 163 -7.12 6.25 -15.42
N ALA A 164 -7.61 5.88 -16.61
CA ALA A 164 -8.62 6.67 -17.29
C ALA A 164 -9.95 6.65 -16.53
N ARG A 165 -10.75 7.70 -16.68
CA ARG A 165 -12.08 7.77 -16.04
C ARG A 165 -12.92 6.55 -16.45
N GLY A 166 -13.28 5.72 -15.47
CA GLY A 166 -14.11 4.52 -15.66
C GLY A 166 -13.33 3.21 -15.85
N GLU A 167 -12.00 3.24 -15.89
CA GLU A 167 -11.17 2.03 -15.86
C GLU A 167 -10.83 1.66 -14.42
N ARG A 168 -11.06 0.40 -14.03
CA ARG A 168 -10.67 -0.16 -12.74
C ARG A 168 -9.41 -1.00 -12.90
N LEU A 169 -8.55 -1.00 -11.89
CA LEU A 169 -7.33 -1.82 -11.86
C LEU A 169 -7.64 -3.31 -12.09
N ASP A 170 -8.70 -3.82 -11.46
CA ASP A 170 -9.12 -5.22 -11.59
C ASP A 170 -9.38 -5.60 -13.05
N SER A 171 -10.05 -4.72 -13.80
CA SER A 171 -10.33 -4.95 -15.21
C SER A 171 -9.09 -4.93 -16.09
N LEU A 172 -8.02 -4.24 -15.67
CA LEU A 172 -6.73 -4.25 -16.37
C LEU A 172 -5.94 -5.51 -16.03
N VAL A 173 -6.01 -5.99 -14.79
CA VAL A 173 -5.38 -7.25 -14.36
C VAL A 173 -5.98 -8.43 -15.12
N ASP A 174 -7.30 -8.47 -15.29
CA ASP A 174 -8.00 -9.54 -16.04
C ASP A 174 -7.66 -9.53 -17.54
N LYS A 175 -7.41 -8.34 -18.12
CA LYS A 175 -7.08 -8.18 -19.54
C LYS A 175 -5.59 -8.34 -19.85
N SER A 176 -4.75 -8.37 -18.82
CA SER A 176 -3.30 -8.39 -18.99
C SER A 176 -2.81 -9.78 -19.39
N SER A 177 -2.00 -9.84 -20.45
CA SER A 177 -1.23 -11.05 -20.81
C SER A 177 -0.02 -11.29 -19.92
N ASP A 178 0.30 -10.34 -19.04
CA ASP A 178 1.54 -10.33 -18.26
C ASP A 178 1.41 -11.04 -16.92
N LEU A 179 0.16 -11.31 -16.50
CA LEU A 179 -0.13 -12.09 -15.32
C LEU A 179 -0.55 -13.49 -15.74
N SER A 180 0.09 -14.49 -15.16
CA SER A 180 -0.39 -15.86 -15.19
C SER A 180 -1.73 -15.96 -14.45
N ALA A 181 -2.62 -16.85 -14.90
CA ALA A 181 -3.89 -17.13 -14.22
C ALA A 181 -3.68 -17.49 -12.74
N ALA A 182 -2.55 -18.12 -12.40
CA ALA A 182 -2.18 -18.42 -11.01
C ALA A 182 -1.93 -17.14 -10.19
N SER A 183 -1.33 -16.11 -10.78
CA SER A 183 -1.00 -14.86 -10.11
C SER A 183 -2.20 -13.94 -9.89
N GLN A 184 -3.16 -13.96 -10.82
CA GLN A 184 -4.47 -13.32 -10.62
C GLN A 184 -5.20 -13.93 -9.42
N VAL A 185 -5.26 -15.27 -9.37
CA VAL A 185 -5.90 -16.00 -8.27
C VAL A 185 -5.19 -15.77 -6.94
N ILE A 186 -3.85 -15.72 -6.90
CA ILE A 186 -3.10 -15.46 -5.66
C ILE A 186 -3.28 -14.03 -5.16
N SER A 187 -3.30 -13.02 -6.04
CA SER A 187 -3.55 -11.63 -5.64
C SER A 187 -4.95 -11.47 -5.01
N ILE A 188 -5.96 -12.07 -5.66
CA ILE A 188 -7.35 -12.05 -5.19
C ILE A 188 -7.47 -12.88 -3.91
N ALA A 189 -6.89 -14.08 -3.86
CA ALA A 189 -6.91 -14.95 -2.69
C ALA A 189 -6.21 -14.32 -1.49
N LEU A 190 -5.12 -13.57 -1.68
CA LEU A 190 -4.43 -12.87 -0.59
C LEU A 190 -5.26 -11.72 -0.03
N HIS A 191 -5.96 -10.97 -0.88
CA HIS A 191 -6.91 -9.95 -0.45
C HIS A 191 -8.09 -10.57 0.32
N ILE A 192 -8.68 -11.66 -0.20
CA ILE A 192 -9.78 -12.37 0.45
C ILE A 192 -9.30 -12.97 1.79
N LEU A 193 -8.11 -13.56 1.84
CA LEU A 193 -7.55 -14.13 3.07
C LEU A 193 -7.24 -13.02 4.10
N ARG A 194 -6.69 -11.88 3.67
CA ARG A 194 -6.50 -10.71 4.55
C ARG A 194 -7.83 -10.17 5.08
N ALA A 195 -8.86 -10.09 4.24
CA ALA A 195 -10.20 -9.70 4.65
C ALA A 195 -10.83 -10.71 5.62
N PHE A 196 -10.64 -12.01 5.36
CA PHE A 196 -11.15 -13.10 6.19
C PHE A 196 -10.45 -13.17 7.55
N VAL A 197 -9.12 -12.99 7.60
CA VAL A 197 -8.36 -12.91 8.85
C VAL A 197 -8.77 -11.68 9.67
N HIS A 198 -8.93 -10.51 9.04
CA HIS A 198 -9.47 -9.34 9.72
C HIS A 198 -10.89 -9.60 10.27
N TYR A 199 -11.76 -10.23 9.47
CA TYR A 199 -13.10 -10.59 9.90
C TYR A 199 -13.08 -11.55 11.10
N LEU A 200 -12.23 -12.58 11.08
CA LEU A 200 -12.07 -13.50 12.21
C LEU A 200 -11.54 -12.82 13.47
N ILE A 201 -10.57 -11.91 13.33
CA ILE A 201 -10.05 -11.12 14.46
C ILE A 201 -11.17 -10.25 15.04
N ILE A 202 -11.90 -9.51 14.20
CA ILE A 202 -13.02 -8.66 14.64
C ILE A 202 -14.10 -9.50 15.32
N ALA A 203 -14.48 -10.65 14.73
CA ALA A 203 -15.47 -11.57 15.31
C ALA A 203 -15.03 -12.13 16.67
N SER A 204 -13.74 -12.47 16.81
CA SER A 204 -13.18 -12.97 18.08
C SER A 204 -13.22 -11.90 19.19
N VAL A 205 -12.90 -10.64 18.86
CA VAL A 205 -12.97 -9.50 19.78
C VAL A 205 -14.42 -9.24 20.19
N PHE A 206 -15.35 -9.25 19.23
CA PHE A 206 -16.77 -9.05 19.51
C PHE A 206 -17.33 -10.13 20.44
N THR A 207 -16.94 -11.40 20.23
CA THR A 207 -17.34 -12.53 21.07
C THR A 207 -16.81 -12.39 22.50
N ARG A 208 -15.57 -11.93 22.68
CA ARG A 208 -14.98 -11.66 24.00
C ARG A 208 -15.68 -10.51 24.71
N ILE A 209 -16.00 -9.43 24.01
CA ILE A 209 -16.74 -8.29 24.57
C ILE A 209 -18.15 -8.71 25.00
N PHE A 210 -18.85 -9.50 24.19
CA PHE A 210 -20.18 -10.00 24.50
C PHE A 210 -20.18 -10.91 25.74
N ASN A 211 -19.24 -11.86 25.82
CA ASN A 211 -19.08 -12.73 26.98
C ASN A 211 -18.71 -11.95 28.25
N LEU A 212 -17.87 -10.91 28.14
CA LEU A 212 -17.53 -10.06 29.27
C LEU A 212 -18.74 -9.28 29.79
N LYS A 213 -19.58 -8.75 28.89
CA LYS A 213 -20.82 -8.05 29.25
C LYS A 213 -21.81 -8.98 29.94
N LEU A 214 -21.95 -10.21 29.42
CA LEU A 214 -22.79 -11.25 30.03
C LEU A 214 -22.28 -11.65 31.42
N CYS A 215 -20.96 -11.81 31.59
CA CYS A 215 -20.34 -12.07 32.89
C CYS A 215 -20.62 -10.95 33.91
N VAL A 216 -20.50 -9.68 33.50
CA VAL A 216 -20.77 -8.53 34.40
C VAL A 216 -22.25 -8.48 34.80
N GLU A 217 -23.17 -8.74 33.87
CA GLU A 217 -24.60 -8.81 34.18
C GLU A 217 -24.94 -9.98 35.11
N LEU A 218 -24.31 -11.14 34.93
CA LEU A 218 -24.47 -12.31 35.81
C LEU A 218 -23.90 -12.07 37.22
N ILE A 219 -22.75 -11.42 37.35
CA ILE A 219 -22.15 -11.04 38.64
C ILE A 219 -23.03 -9.99 39.36
N CYS A 220 -23.52 -8.99 38.63
CA CYS A 220 -24.48 -8.02 39.19
C CYS A 220 -25.81 -8.67 39.64
N SER A 221 -26.29 -9.66 38.88
CA SER A 221 -27.53 -10.39 39.20
C SER A 221 -27.38 -11.31 40.42
N THR A 222 -26.23 -11.97 40.58
CA THR A 222 -25.96 -12.82 41.75
C THR A 222 -25.72 -12.03 43.03
N ASN A 223 -25.13 -10.84 42.95
CA ASN A 223 -24.96 -9.97 44.11
C ASN A 223 -26.29 -9.35 44.61
N ARG A 224 -27.33 -9.33 43.76
CA ARG A 224 -28.69 -8.86 44.13
C ARG A 224 -29.53 -9.91 44.88
N ARG A 225 -29.06 -11.16 45.02
CA ARG A 225 -29.77 -12.26 45.73
C ARG A 225 -29.16 -12.70 47.08
N ARG A 226 -28.02 -12.14 47.52
CA ARG A 226 -27.55 -12.35 48.90
C ARG A 226 -28.21 -11.33 49.84
N LYS A 227 -29.26 -11.77 50.54
CA LYS A 227 -29.76 -11.08 51.74
C LYS A 227 -28.61 -10.93 52.75
N PRO A 228 -28.48 -9.79 53.45
CA PRO A 228 -27.51 -9.65 54.53
C PRO A 228 -27.88 -10.59 55.67
N ILE A 229 -26.90 -11.40 56.10
CA ILE A 229 -26.96 -12.10 57.38
C ILE A 229 -26.87 -11.02 58.47
N ASN A 230 -27.84 -11.02 59.38
CA ASN A 230 -27.88 -10.17 60.56
C ASN A 230 -26.59 -10.32 61.37
N VAL A 231 -25.83 -9.23 61.50
CA VAL A 231 -25.04 -8.95 62.70
C VAL A 231 -25.50 -7.58 63.17
N VAL A 232 -26.29 -7.57 64.24
CA VAL A 232 -26.65 -6.37 64.99
C VAL A 232 -25.47 -6.02 65.87
N GLN A 233 -24.81 -4.87 65.67
CA GLN A 233 -24.44 -4.00 66.79
C GLN A 233 -24.04 -2.58 66.36
N TYR A 234 -24.93 -1.62 66.69
CA TYR A 234 -24.73 -0.23 67.12
C TYR A 234 -23.74 0.69 66.38
N CYS A 235 -24.28 1.74 65.75
CA CYS A 235 -24.06 3.13 66.17
C CYS A 235 -25.16 4.05 65.59
N GLU A 236 -25.55 5.04 66.37
CA GLU A 236 -26.78 5.83 66.32
C GLU A 236 -26.88 6.86 65.18
N HIS A 237 -28.13 7.15 64.79
CA HIS A 237 -28.63 8.31 64.03
C HIS A 237 -28.61 9.60 64.91
N PRO A 238 -28.76 10.86 64.40
CA PRO A 238 -29.77 11.30 63.40
C PRO A 238 -29.37 12.42 62.38
N LYS A 239 -29.88 12.35 61.13
CA LYS A 239 -30.91 13.21 60.44
C LYS A 239 -30.49 14.62 59.96
N HIS A 240 -30.48 14.81 58.63
CA HIS A 240 -31.28 15.77 57.81
C HIS A 240 -30.70 15.76 56.37
N GLU A 241 -31.35 15.18 55.36
CA GLU A 241 -32.40 15.72 54.45
C GLU A 241 -31.88 16.64 53.32
N GLU A 242 -32.24 16.25 52.09
CA GLU A 242 -32.29 17.00 50.81
C GLU A 242 -31.01 17.36 50.03
N ASN A 243 -30.70 16.57 48.99
CA ASN A 243 -30.81 17.01 47.58
C ASN A 243 -30.43 15.89 46.59
N GLN A 244 -31.47 15.29 45.98
CA GLN A 244 -31.38 14.32 44.88
C GLN A 244 -31.86 15.00 43.58
N SER A 245 -30.94 15.48 42.74
CA SER A 245 -31.23 15.80 41.32
C SER A 245 -29.96 16.06 40.48
N MET A 246 -29.09 15.08 40.25
CA MET A 246 -28.09 15.22 39.17
C MET A 246 -27.39 13.95 38.67
N LEU A 247 -28.01 12.76 38.74
CA LEU A 247 -27.33 11.52 38.30
C LEU A 247 -28.22 10.56 37.50
N TYR A 248 -29.16 11.08 36.71
CA TYR A 248 -29.98 10.26 35.79
C TYR A 248 -29.75 10.49 34.29
N ASP A 249 -28.79 11.32 33.86
CA ASP A 249 -28.62 11.65 32.43
C ASP A 249 -27.45 10.99 31.68
N ILE A 250 -26.68 10.08 32.28
CA ILE A 250 -25.48 9.52 31.60
C ILE A 250 -25.69 8.12 31.00
N VAL A 251 -26.81 7.44 31.28
CA VAL A 251 -26.99 6.04 30.84
C VAL A 251 -27.82 5.88 29.55
N SER A 252 -28.46 6.94 29.04
CA SER A 252 -29.40 6.81 27.89
C SER A 252 -28.89 7.28 26.52
N ILE A 253 -27.60 7.59 26.32
CA ILE A 253 -27.10 8.15 25.04
C ILE A 253 -26.11 7.24 24.28
N ARG A 254 -25.52 6.21 24.91
CA ARG A 254 -24.48 5.39 24.26
C ARG A 254 -24.96 4.13 23.52
N SER A 255 -26.24 3.79 23.57
CA SER A 255 -26.76 2.58 22.89
C SER A 255 -27.43 2.83 21.53
N VAL A 256 -27.78 4.07 21.19
CA VAL A 256 -28.45 4.38 19.89
C VAL A 256 -27.44 4.67 18.78
N GLY A 257 -26.24 5.16 19.11
CA GLY A 257 -25.21 5.51 18.11
C GLY A 257 -24.56 4.32 17.39
N ALA A 258 -24.51 3.14 18.03
CA ALA A 258 -23.85 1.96 17.45
C ALA A 258 -24.70 1.24 16.39
N ILE A 259 -26.02 1.39 16.42
CA ILE A 259 -26.94 0.73 15.47
C ILE A 259 -27.07 1.56 14.18
N LEU A 260 -26.90 2.89 14.26
CA LEU A 260 -26.97 3.77 13.09
C LEU A 260 -25.72 3.71 12.21
N TRP A 261 -24.55 3.40 12.79
CA TRP A 261 -23.29 3.26 12.03
C TRP A 261 -23.22 1.98 11.19
N TRP A 262 -23.90 0.91 11.60
CA TRP A 262 -23.87 -0.36 10.85
C TRP A 262 -24.73 -0.30 9.57
N ARG A 263 -25.73 0.59 9.50
CA ARG A 263 -26.54 0.81 8.29
C ARG A 263 -25.88 1.69 7.22
N LEU A 264 -24.82 2.42 7.56
CA LEU A 264 -24.09 3.30 6.63
C LEU A 264 -22.86 2.63 5.98
N LEU A 265 -22.50 1.42 6.42
CA LEU A 265 -21.34 0.68 5.90
C LEU A 265 -21.71 -0.46 4.93
N VAL A 266 -23.00 -0.66 4.66
CA VAL A 266 -23.53 -1.79 3.84
C VAL A 266 -24.42 -1.31 2.67
N MET A 267 -24.38 0.00 2.34
CA MET A 267 -24.86 0.55 1.06
C MET A 267 -23.72 1.29 0.38
#